data_AF-A0A093HIA9-F1
#
_entry.id   AF-A0A093HIA9-F1
#
_cell.length_a   1.000
_cell.length_b   1.000
_cell.length_c   1.000
_cell.angle_alpha   90.00
_cell.angle_beta   90.00
_cell.angle_gamma   90.00
#
_symmetry.space_group_name_H-M   'P 1'
#
loop_
_entity.id
_entity.type
_entity.pdbx_description
1 polymer ?
#
loop_
_entity_poly.entity_id
_entity_poly.type
_entity_poly.pdbx_seq_one_letter_code
_entity_poly.pdbx_strand_id
1 'polypeptide(L)'
;LEIIVTIVNMNDNSPVFKQTNLTQIVPEDTKVNTTVIPREDLSATDADLDTIYYELTTRMPDTDGYFAIKGVNNPEIYLRKALDYDKIKFTTLLLYARDRPVNSTNTTHTATATISIFIEQADTKPPWFLPCTFTNMDNNVCISSPYTGRVNISEKSTAPLTLAPGPIYAIDPDYTLNEKIVYSIVGGDTDKVFSVDADTGNLTMNKAVTSPDPFLLQVMASQVNNVQKYSVVSVEIKVINKSDSAPYFKNKIYKGTVSVGLAPGSFVLEADVPSKPLMITAADDDFTDV
;
A
#
# COMPACT_ATOMS: atom_id res chain seq x y z
N LEU A 1 43.59 -68.70 -26.86
CA LEU A 1 42.27 -68.22 -27.32
C LEU A 1 41.85 -67.16 -26.33
N GLU A 2 41.59 -65.96 -26.78
CA GLU A 2 41.19 -64.84 -25.93
C GLU A 2 39.73 -64.51 -26.27
N ILE A 3 38.88 -64.44 -25.24
CA ILE A 3 37.46 -64.09 -25.38
C ILE A 3 37.29 -62.69 -24.82
N ILE A 4 36.87 -61.76 -25.68
CA ILE A 4 36.54 -60.38 -25.30
C ILE A 4 35.03 -60.30 -25.16
N VAL A 5 34.55 -59.98 -23.97
CA VAL A 5 33.14 -59.71 -23.68
C VAL A 5 33.00 -58.20 -23.46
N THR A 6 32.17 -57.56 -24.28
CA THR A 6 31.85 -56.13 -24.15
C THR A 6 30.45 -55.98 -23.61
N ILE A 7 30.30 -55.29 -22.49
CA ILE A 7 29.00 -54.93 -21.92
C ILE A 7 28.62 -53.56 -22.49
N VAL A 8 27.44 -53.48 -23.10
CA VAL A 8 26.91 -52.23 -23.67
C VAL A 8 25.89 -51.64 -22.70
N ASN A 9 26.01 -50.36 -22.42
CA ASN A 9 25.06 -49.63 -21.59
C ASN A 9 23.69 -49.52 -22.29
N MET A 10 22.62 -49.78 -21.57
CA MET A 10 21.24 -49.65 -22.05
C MET A 10 20.53 -48.58 -21.21
N ASN A 11 19.55 -47.90 -21.80
CA ASN A 11 18.72 -46.92 -21.08
C ASN A 11 17.59 -47.65 -20.35
N ASP A 12 17.89 -48.22 -19.17
CA ASP A 12 16.95 -49.01 -18.36
C ASP A 12 16.74 -48.45 -16.94
N ASN A 13 17.37 -47.32 -16.62
CA ASN A 13 17.15 -46.57 -15.39
C ASN A 13 16.48 -45.22 -15.66
N SER A 14 15.76 -44.71 -14.66
CA SER A 14 15.17 -43.37 -14.70
C SER A 14 16.07 -42.36 -14.00
N PRO A 15 16.02 -41.07 -14.41
CA PRO A 15 16.62 -40.00 -13.62
C PRO A 15 16.02 -39.97 -12.20
N VAL A 16 16.82 -39.64 -11.19
CA VAL A 16 16.39 -39.55 -9.79
C VAL A 16 16.89 -38.25 -9.18
N PHE A 17 15.99 -37.45 -8.61
CA PHE A 17 16.35 -36.29 -7.79
C PHE A 17 16.74 -36.73 -6.38
N LYS A 18 17.72 -36.04 -5.77
CA LYS A 18 18.06 -36.23 -4.34
C LYS A 18 16.86 -35.95 -3.42
N GLN A 19 16.05 -34.95 -3.79
CA GLN A 19 14.86 -34.54 -3.07
C GLN A 19 13.74 -34.20 -4.07
N THR A 20 12.55 -34.74 -3.84
CA THR A 20 11.39 -34.55 -4.73
C THR A 20 10.43 -33.46 -4.27
N ASN A 21 10.60 -32.94 -3.05
CA ASN A 21 9.79 -31.84 -2.51
C ASN A 21 10.72 -30.81 -1.87
N LEU A 22 10.85 -29.64 -2.50
CA LEU A 22 11.65 -28.54 -1.99
C LEU A 22 10.73 -27.39 -1.56
N THR A 23 11.16 -26.65 -0.54
CA THR A 23 10.50 -25.42 -0.11
C THR A 23 11.53 -24.32 -0.09
N GLN A 24 11.22 -23.21 -0.75
CA GLN A 24 12.07 -22.03 -0.80
C GLN A 24 11.26 -20.80 -0.44
N ILE A 25 11.89 -19.91 0.33
CA ILE A 25 11.34 -18.62 0.70
C ILE A 25 12.14 -17.55 -0.06
N VAL A 26 11.45 -16.61 -0.70
CA VAL A 26 12.05 -15.57 -1.55
C VAL A 26 11.46 -14.21 -1.19
N PRO A 27 12.26 -13.27 -0.67
CA PRO A 27 11.81 -11.89 -0.46
C PRO A 27 11.40 -11.22 -1.77
N GLU A 28 10.35 -10.39 -1.76
CA GLU A 28 9.85 -9.76 -2.99
C GLU A 28 10.85 -8.78 -3.63
N ASP A 29 11.75 -8.19 -2.82
CA ASP A 29 12.82 -7.29 -3.27
C ASP A 29 14.04 -8.02 -3.87
N THR A 30 13.96 -9.35 -3.97
CA THR A 30 14.99 -10.17 -4.64
C THR A 30 15.22 -9.66 -6.06
N LYS A 31 16.48 -9.34 -6.37
CA LYS A 31 16.84 -8.79 -7.68
C LYS A 31 16.60 -9.81 -8.78
N VAL A 32 16.09 -9.33 -9.91
CA VAL A 32 16.00 -10.13 -11.13
C VAL A 32 17.38 -10.66 -11.52
N ASN A 33 17.43 -11.87 -12.06
CA ASN A 33 18.58 -12.70 -12.37
C ASN A 33 19.32 -13.32 -11.18
N THR A 34 18.83 -13.14 -9.95
CA THR A 34 19.36 -13.82 -8.76
C THR A 34 19.03 -15.32 -8.80
N THR A 35 20.01 -16.15 -8.47
CA THR A 35 19.82 -17.60 -8.27
C THR A 35 18.97 -17.84 -7.03
N VAL A 36 17.84 -18.53 -7.21
CA VAL A 36 16.85 -18.83 -6.16
C VAL A 36 17.10 -20.21 -5.56
N ILE A 37 17.40 -21.21 -6.40
CA ILE A 37 17.81 -22.54 -5.96
C ILE A 37 19.02 -22.96 -6.80
N PRO A 38 20.15 -23.32 -6.17
CA PRO A 38 21.37 -23.62 -6.90
C PRO A 38 21.29 -25.00 -7.59
N ARG A 39 22.21 -25.22 -8.52
CA ARG A 39 22.22 -26.41 -9.37
C ARG A 39 22.32 -27.72 -8.59
N GLU A 40 23.14 -27.76 -7.55
CA GLU A 40 23.47 -28.95 -6.77
C GLU A 40 22.28 -29.59 -6.04
N ASP A 41 21.28 -28.77 -5.71
CA ASP A 41 20.06 -29.16 -5.02
C ASP A 41 19.00 -29.68 -5.99
N LEU A 42 19.09 -29.27 -7.26
CA LEU A 42 18.13 -29.61 -8.31
C LEU A 42 18.65 -30.63 -9.33
N SER A 43 19.94 -30.99 -9.26
CA SER A 43 20.50 -31.96 -10.20
C SER A 43 19.99 -33.37 -9.89
N ALA A 44 19.32 -33.97 -10.86
CA ALA A 44 19.02 -35.39 -10.88
C ALA A 44 20.27 -36.18 -11.30
N THR A 45 20.30 -37.46 -10.95
CA THR A 45 21.31 -38.44 -11.37
C THR A 45 20.64 -39.60 -12.07
N ASP A 46 21.31 -40.15 -13.08
CA ASP A 46 20.86 -41.32 -13.81
C ASP A 46 21.92 -42.43 -13.68
N ALA A 47 21.51 -43.67 -13.40
CA ALA A 47 22.43 -44.78 -13.21
C ALA A 47 23.09 -45.21 -14.53
N ASP A 48 22.45 -44.91 -15.67
CA ASP A 48 22.97 -45.18 -17.01
C ASP A 48 23.99 -44.12 -17.44
N LEU A 49 24.23 -43.10 -16.60
CA LEU A 49 25.11 -41.96 -16.88
C LEU A 49 24.68 -41.16 -18.13
N ASP A 50 23.39 -41.24 -18.48
CA ASP A 50 22.78 -40.47 -19.56
C ASP A 50 22.79 -38.96 -19.25
N THR A 51 22.75 -38.13 -20.30
CA THR A 51 22.68 -36.66 -20.15
C THR A 51 21.26 -36.25 -19.82
N ILE A 52 21.08 -35.61 -18.66
CA ILE A 52 19.74 -35.22 -18.19
C ILE A 52 19.34 -33.84 -18.72
N TYR A 53 18.13 -33.77 -19.27
CA TYR A 53 17.46 -32.59 -19.76
C TYR A 53 16.34 -32.15 -18.80
N TYR A 54 16.29 -30.86 -18.50
CA TYR A 54 15.39 -30.27 -17.53
C TYR A 54 14.36 -29.35 -18.19
N GLU A 55 13.15 -29.35 -17.64
CA GLU A 55 12.05 -28.47 -18.03
C GLU A 55 11.33 -28.00 -16.76
N LEU A 56 11.04 -26.70 -16.67
CA LEU A 56 10.37 -26.10 -15.52
C LEU A 56 8.98 -25.61 -15.94
N THR A 57 7.95 -25.98 -15.20
CA THR A 57 6.59 -25.47 -15.40
C THR A 57 5.99 -24.98 -14.09
N THR A 58 4.97 -24.13 -14.18
CA THR A 58 4.24 -23.58 -13.02
C THR A 58 2.86 -24.21 -12.93
N ARG A 59 2.40 -24.58 -11.73
CA ARG A 59 1.04 -25.13 -11.52
C ARG A 59 -0.02 -24.06 -11.33
N MET A 60 0.36 -22.87 -10.86
CA MET A 60 -0.58 -21.81 -10.51
C MET A 60 -0.77 -20.84 -11.68
N PRO A 61 -2.01 -20.41 -11.97
CA PRO A 61 -2.26 -19.35 -12.95
C PRO A 61 -1.55 -18.06 -12.55
N ASP A 62 -1.20 -17.23 -13.54
CA ASP A 62 -0.56 -15.91 -13.37
C ASP A 62 0.81 -15.90 -12.66
N THR A 63 1.40 -17.08 -12.42
CA THR A 63 2.75 -17.23 -11.86
C THR A 63 3.79 -17.68 -12.89
N ASP A 64 3.37 -17.83 -14.16
CA ASP A 64 4.27 -18.19 -15.26
C ASP A 64 5.30 -17.07 -15.53
N GLY A 65 6.51 -17.49 -15.90
CA GLY A 65 7.59 -16.59 -16.28
C GLY A 65 8.31 -15.85 -15.14
N TYR A 66 7.88 -15.98 -13.88
CA TYR A 66 8.63 -15.41 -12.74
C TYR A 66 9.94 -16.14 -12.48
N PHE A 67 9.95 -17.46 -12.64
CA PHE A 67 11.12 -18.32 -12.42
C PHE A 67 11.49 -19.05 -13.70
N ALA A 68 12.78 -19.28 -13.92
CA ALA A 68 13.27 -20.03 -15.06
C ALA A 68 14.54 -20.81 -14.67
N ILE A 69 14.81 -21.89 -15.40
CA ILE A 69 16.08 -22.61 -15.30
C ILE A 69 17.14 -21.95 -16.19
N LYS A 70 18.41 -21.97 -15.77
CA LYS A 70 19.53 -21.41 -16.54
C LYS A 70 19.70 -22.07 -17.91
N GLY A 71 19.33 -23.34 -18.05
CA GLY A 71 19.28 -24.01 -19.34
C GLY A 71 18.83 -25.46 -19.25
N VAL A 72 18.65 -26.10 -20.40
CA VAL A 72 18.12 -27.47 -20.48
C VAL A 72 19.02 -28.51 -19.80
N ASN A 73 20.31 -28.26 -19.59
CA ASN A 73 21.20 -29.15 -18.81
C ASN A 73 21.73 -28.47 -17.53
N ASN A 74 21.15 -27.32 -17.17
CA ASN A 74 21.48 -26.60 -15.95
C ASN A 74 20.18 -26.25 -15.20
N PRO A 75 19.76 -27.10 -14.23
CA PRO A 75 18.50 -26.94 -13.52
C PRO A 75 18.50 -25.80 -12.51
N GLU A 76 19.59 -25.04 -12.35
CA GLU A 76 19.62 -23.86 -11.48
C GLU A 76 18.43 -22.93 -11.79
N ILE A 77 17.60 -22.69 -10.78
CA ILE A 77 16.44 -21.81 -10.90
C ILE A 77 16.85 -20.41 -10.50
N TYR A 78 16.55 -19.44 -11.36
CA TYR A 78 16.77 -18.02 -11.10
C TYR A 78 15.47 -17.23 -11.25
N LEU A 79 15.42 -16.06 -10.60
CA LEU A 79 14.32 -15.13 -10.71
C LEU A 79 14.40 -14.36 -12.03
N ARG A 80 13.38 -14.47 -12.89
CA ARG A 80 13.33 -13.85 -14.21
C ARG A 80 12.52 -12.56 -14.25
N LYS A 81 11.57 -12.38 -13.34
CA LYS A 81 10.70 -11.19 -13.25
C LYS A 81 10.65 -10.71 -11.80
N ALA A 82 10.56 -9.39 -11.59
CA ALA A 82 10.42 -8.82 -10.25
C ALA A 82 9.16 -9.36 -9.57
N LEU A 83 9.29 -9.72 -8.29
CA LEU A 83 8.18 -10.19 -7.47
C LEU A 83 7.38 -9.00 -6.94
N ASP A 84 6.12 -9.26 -6.62
CA ASP A 84 5.20 -8.30 -6.00
C ASP A 84 4.33 -9.11 -5.04
N TYR A 85 4.57 -8.94 -3.74
CA TYR A 85 3.93 -9.74 -2.68
C TYR A 85 2.41 -9.57 -2.68
N ASP A 86 1.90 -8.41 -3.08
CA ASP A 86 0.46 -8.15 -3.13
C ASP A 86 -0.22 -8.88 -4.30
N LYS A 87 0.55 -9.25 -5.34
CA LYS A 87 0.08 -10.01 -6.50
C LYS A 87 0.28 -11.51 -6.36
N ILE A 88 1.45 -11.95 -5.88
CA ILE A 88 1.84 -13.36 -5.80
C ILE A 88 2.51 -13.67 -4.47
N LYS A 89 1.80 -14.38 -3.59
CA LYS A 89 2.32 -14.80 -2.26
C LYS A 89 2.90 -16.21 -2.26
N PHE A 90 2.50 -17.01 -3.23
CA PHE A 90 2.88 -18.42 -3.32
C PHE A 90 2.80 -18.91 -4.76
N THR A 91 3.76 -19.75 -5.16
CA THR A 91 3.65 -20.55 -6.39
C THR A 91 4.25 -21.94 -6.19
N THR A 92 3.85 -22.88 -7.06
CA THR A 92 4.39 -24.23 -7.11
C THR A 92 4.98 -24.49 -8.48
N LEU A 93 6.27 -24.81 -8.51
CA LEU A 93 7.00 -25.18 -9.71
C LEU A 93 7.11 -26.71 -9.80
N LEU A 94 7.02 -27.25 -11.02
CA LEU A 94 7.35 -28.64 -11.33
C LEU A 94 8.60 -28.66 -12.18
N LEU A 95 9.65 -29.29 -11.66
CA LEU A 95 10.89 -29.51 -12.37
C LEU A 95 10.90 -30.95 -12.90
N TYR A 96 10.87 -31.09 -14.21
CA TYR A 96 10.98 -32.37 -14.90
C TYR A 96 12.44 -32.63 -15.27
N ALA A 97 12.92 -33.84 -15.02
CA ALA A 97 14.17 -34.38 -15.54
C ALA A 97 13.86 -35.50 -16.54
N ARG A 98 14.58 -35.52 -17.66
CA ARG A 98 14.48 -36.55 -18.72
C ARG A 98 15.87 -37.02 -19.13
N ASP A 99 16.05 -38.30 -19.34
CA ASP A 99 17.30 -38.92 -19.83
C ASP A 99 17.60 -38.64 -21.32
N ARG A 100 16.60 -38.14 -22.07
CA ARG A 100 16.68 -37.85 -23.50
C ARG A 100 16.14 -36.46 -23.85
N PRO A 101 16.57 -35.88 -24.98
CA PRO A 101 15.98 -34.65 -25.50
C PRO A 101 14.49 -34.82 -25.78
N VAL A 102 13.73 -33.72 -25.69
CA VAL A 102 12.27 -33.70 -25.92
C VAL A 102 11.84 -34.31 -27.26
N ASN A 103 12.68 -34.20 -28.30
CA ASN A 103 12.39 -34.70 -29.65
C ASN A 103 12.91 -36.11 -29.93
N SER A 104 13.36 -36.85 -28.90
CA SER A 104 13.83 -38.22 -29.06
C SER A 104 12.70 -39.17 -29.42
N THR A 105 12.93 -40.08 -30.36
CA THR A 105 12.02 -41.19 -30.69
C THR A 105 12.27 -42.43 -29.83
N ASN A 106 13.35 -42.44 -29.03
CA ASN A 106 13.70 -43.57 -28.16
C ASN A 106 12.91 -43.51 -26.85
N THR A 107 12.85 -44.64 -26.14
CA THR A 107 12.30 -44.72 -24.79
C THR A 107 12.98 -43.68 -23.90
N THR A 108 12.16 -42.87 -23.24
CA THR A 108 12.58 -41.74 -22.42
C THR A 108 12.02 -41.94 -21.03
N HIS A 109 12.88 -42.01 -20.03
CA HIS A 109 12.50 -42.06 -18.64
C HIS A 109 12.51 -40.64 -18.06
N THR A 110 11.61 -40.42 -17.10
CA THR A 110 11.42 -39.09 -16.52
C THR A 110 11.26 -39.16 -15.01
N ALA A 111 11.65 -38.08 -14.34
CA ALA A 111 11.35 -37.82 -12.94
C ALA A 111 10.86 -36.39 -12.76
N THR A 112 10.14 -36.17 -11.67
CA THR A 112 9.55 -34.87 -11.35
C THR A 112 9.85 -34.51 -9.90
N ALA A 113 10.30 -33.28 -9.67
CA ALA A 113 10.38 -32.67 -8.36
C ALA A 113 9.38 -31.51 -8.26
N THR A 114 8.76 -31.37 -7.08
CA THR A 114 7.84 -30.29 -6.75
C THR A 114 8.55 -29.27 -5.87
N ILE A 115 8.45 -27.99 -6.23
CA ILE A 115 9.11 -26.90 -5.53
C ILE A 115 8.05 -25.89 -5.11
N SER A 116 7.90 -25.71 -3.80
CA SER A 116 7.00 -24.73 -3.20
C SER A 116 7.77 -23.43 -2.94
N ILE A 117 7.40 -22.34 -3.62
CA ILE A 117 7.99 -21.02 -3.42
C ILE A 117 7.01 -20.16 -2.62
N PHE A 118 7.45 -19.72 -1.44
CA PHE A 118 6.76 -18.72 -0.63
C PHE A 118 7.43 -17.36 -0.84
N ILE A 119 6.64 -16.34 -1.12
CA ILE A 119 7.15 -14.98 -1.28
C ILE A 119 6.99 -14.28 0.06
N GLU A 120 8.04 -13.63 0.54
CA GLU A 120 8.01 -12.80 1.75
C GLU A 120 7.92 -11.32 1.36
N GLN A 121 7.08 -10.57 2.08
CA GLN A 121 7.04 -9.12 1.92
C GLN A 121 8.35 -8.52 2.42
N ALA A 122 8.89 -7.59 1.66
CA ALA A 122 10.08 -6.84 2.04
C ALA A 122 9.70 -5.36 2.25
N ASP A 123 10.51 -4.63 3.01
CA ASP A 123 10.30 -3.19 3.22
C ASP A 123 10.63 -2.46 1.91
N THR A 124 9.65 -2.30 1.04
CA THR A 124 9.78 -1.71 -0.30
C THR A 124 8.99 -0.42 -0.44
N LYS A 125 7.97 -0.21 0.39
CA LYS A 125 7.06 0.94 0.34
C LYS A 125 7.26 1.83 1.58
N PRO A 126 7.14 3.17 1.46
CA PRO A 126 7.13 4.05 2.61
C PRO A 126 5.72 4.14 3.23
N PRO A 127 5.59 4.67 4.47
CA PRO A 127 4.28 4.95 5.07
C PRO A 127 3.41 5.87 4.20
N TRP A 128 2.09 5.67 4.21
CA TRP A 128 1.10 6.48 3.50
C TRP A 128 0.11 7.13 4.46
N PHE A 129 -0.09 8.45 4.34
CA PHE A 129 -1.15 9.16 5.06
C PHE A 129 -2.53 8.85 4.48
N LEU A 130 -3.54 8.66 5.34
CA LEU A 130 -4.92 8.37 4.96
C LEU A 130 -5.88 9.52 5.29
N PRO A 131 -6.91 9.78 4.47
CA PRO A 131 -7.21 9.11 3.22
C PRO A 131 -6.27 9.56 2.10
N CYS A 132 -5.96 8.63 1.20
CA CYS A 132 -5.18 8.87 -0.01
C CYS A 132 -5.90 8.31 -1.23
N THR A 133 -5.51 8.79 -2.41
CA THR A 133 -6.05 8.32 -3.69
C THR A 133 -4.95 7.58 -4.45
N PHE A 134 -5.26 6.35 -4.87
CA PHE A 134 -4.34 5.56 -5.68
C PHE A 134 -4.27 6.12 -7.10
N THR A 135 -3.06 6.29 -7.63
CA THR A 135 -2.85 6.82 -8.98
C THR A 135 -2.76 5.74 -10.05
N ASN A 136 -2.51 4.51 -9.65
CA ASN A 136 -2.14 3.41 -10.54
C ASN A 136 -3.14 2.27 -10.38
N MET A 137 -3.38 1.51 -11.46
CA MET A 137 -4.24 0.32 -11.39
C MET A 137 -3.72 -0.75 -10.43
N ASP A 138 -2.40 -0.76 -10.18
CA ASP A 138 -1.74 -1.68 -9.26
C ASP A 138 -1.82 -1.25 -7.79
N ASN A 139 -2.40 -0.08 -7.46
CA ASN A 139 -2.49 0.47 -6.10
C ASN A 139 -1.15 0.60 -5.34
N ASN A 140 -0.02 0.57 -6.04
CA ASN A 140 1.32 0.66 -5.43
C ASN A 140 1.74 2.09 -5.04
N VAL A 141 0.97 3.11 -5.43
CA VAL A 141 1.27 4.52 -5.13
C VAL A 141 -0.01 5.22 -4.69
N CYS A 142 0.02 5.82 -3.50
CA CYS A 142 -1.10 6.55 -2.93
C CYS A 142 -0.73 8.02 -2.67
N ILE A 143 -1.50 8.95 -3.23
CA ILE A 143 -1.32 10.39 -3.00
C ILE A 143 -2.23 10.81 -1.86
N SER A 144 -1.65 11.28 -0.76
CA SER A 144 -2.38 11.76 0.42
C SER A 144 -3.22 12.99 0.11
N SER A 145 -4.43 13.05 0.66
CA SER A 145 -5.20 14.30 0.71
C SER A 145 -4.62 15.24 1.77
N PRO A 146 -4.66 16.57 1.56
CA PRO A 146 -4.25 17.52 2.59
C PRO A 146 -5.21 17.48 3.78
N TYR A 147 -4.69 17.75 4.97
CA TYR A 147 -5.51 17.94 6.16
C TYR A 147 -5.80 19.42 6.34
N THR A 148 -6.96 19.73 6.91
CA THR A 148 -7.33 21.11 7.25
C THR A 148 -7.82 21.20 8.69
N GLY A 149 -7.40 22.25 9.39
CA GLY A 149 -7.76 22.53 10.77
C GLY A 149 -8.10 24.00 10.98
N ARG A 150 -8.63 24.31 12.16
CA ARG A 150 -8.90 25.69 12.58
C ARG A 150 -8.44 25.93 13.99
N VAL A 151 -7.95 27.15 14.25
CA VAL A 151 -7.59 27.63 15.58
C VAL A 151 -8.08 29.07 15.76
N ASN A 152 -8.45 29.42 16.98
CA ASN A 152 -8.80 30.79 17.32
C ASN A 152 -7.53 31.59 17.57
N ILE A 153 -7.48 32.82 17.07
CA ILE A 153 -6.41 33.77 17.38
C ILE A 153 -6.39 34.08 18.88
N SER A 154 -5.19 34.28 19.44
CA SER A 154 -4.94 34.58 20.86
C SER A 154 -5.39 33.51 21.86
N GLU A 155 -5.84 32.34 21.40
CA GLU A 155 -6.18 31.20 22.24
C GLU A 155 -5.20 30.04 22.03
N LYS A 156 -4.91 29.33 23.12
CA LYS A 156 -4.14 28.09 23.09
C LYS A 156 -5.06 26.94 23.47
N SER A 157 -5.32 26.04 22.52
CA SER A 157 -5.96 24.76 22.83
C SER A 157 -4.96 23.84 23.53
N THR A 158 -5.39 23.20 24.63
CA THR A 158 -4.63 22.12 25.28
C THR A 158 -5.01 20.74 24.77
N ALA A 159 -6.16 20.62 24.07
CA ALA A 159 -6.60 19.38 23.45
C ALA A 159 -6.03 19.26 22.02
N PRO A 160 -5.90 18.03 21.47
CA PRO A 160 -5.60 17.81 20.06
C PRO A 160 -6.56 18.57 19.15
N LEU A 161 -6.03 19.13 18.08
CA LEU A 161 -6.81 19.87 17.09
C LEU A 161 -7.70 18.92 16.31
N THR A 162 -8.96 19.33 16.11
CA THR A 162 -9.88 18.63 15.19
C THR A 162 -9.50 18.98 13.76
N LEU A 163 -9.14 17.96 12.98
CA LEU A 163 -8.76 18.09 11.58
C LEU A 163 -9.80 17.39 10.69
N ALA A 164 -9.93 17.87 9.46
CA ALA A 164 -10.66 17.22 8.39
C ALA A 164 -9.66 16.70 7.34
N PRO A 165 -9.86 15.50 6.77
CA PRO A 165 -11.04 14.63 6.91
C PRO A 165 -11.06 13.76 8.18
N GLY A 166 -9.99 13.76 8.96
CA GLY A 166 -9.86 13.02 10.22
C GLY A 166 -8.55 13.40 10.94
N PRO A 167 -8.18 12.67 12.01
CA PRO A 167 -6.88 12.87 12.64
C PRO A 167 -5.74 12.51 11.68
N ILE A 168 -4.56 13.11 11.87
CA ILE A 168 -3.36 12.74 11.12
C ILE A 168 -3.08 11.26 11.37
N TYR A 169 -3.08 10.49 10.30
CA TYR A 169 -2.91 9.05 10.39
C TYR A 169 -2.18 8.53 9.16
N ALA A 170 -1.13 7.72 9.39
CA ALA A 170 -0.39 7.03 8.37
C ALA A 170 -0.33 5.53 8.65
N ILE A 171 -0.27 4.73 7.57
CA ILE A 171 -0.10 3.28 7.62
C ILE A 171 1.12 2.88 6.80
N ASP A 172 1.72 1.75 7.15
CA ASP A 172 2.74 1.14 6.30
C ASP A 172 2.09 0.09 5.38
N PRO A 173 2.28 0.17 4.05
CA PRO A 173 1.78 -0.83 3.13
C PRO A 173 2.50 -2.18 3.26
N ASP A 174 3.68 -2.22 3.87
CA ASP A 174 4.42 -3.45 4.13
C ASP A 174 3.93 -4.10 5.45
N TYR A 175 2.64 -4.42 5.46
CA TYR A 175 1.86 -4.81 6.64
C TYR A 175 2.31 -6.10 7.35
N THR A 176 3.12 -6.95 6.72
CA THR A 176 3.65 -8.13 7.44
C THR A 176 4.83 -7.78 8.33
N LEU A 177 5.49 -6.63 8.12
CA LEU A 177 6.62 -6.18 8.92
C LEU A 177 6.17 -5.45 10.19
N ASN A 178 5.02 -4.77 10.14
CA ASN A 178 4.43 -4.01 11.27
C ASN A 178 5.42 -3.00 11.90
N GLU A 179 6.20 -2.33 11.06
CA GLU A 179 7.18 -1.35 11.54
C GLU A 179 6.49 -0.14 12.17
N LYS A 180 7.06 0.35 13.28
CA LYS A 180 6.49 1.49 13.99
C LYS A 180 6.67 2.76 13.16
N ILE A 181 5.59 3.50 12.96
CA ILE A 181 5.59 4.83 12.32
C ILE A 181 5.67 5.91 13.39
N VAL A 182 6.50 6.93 13.15
CA VAL A 182 6.59 8.13 13.97
C VAL A 182 6.32 9.40 13.18
N TYR A 183 5.71 10.39 13.83
CA TYR A 183 5.30 11.66 13.24
C TYR A 183 6.20 12.82 13.67
N SER A 184 6.44 13.78 12.77
CA SER A 184 7.16 15.03 13.08
C SER A 184 6.72 16.19 12.18
N ILE A 185 6.81 17.43 12.68
CA ILE A 185 6.64 18.63 11.85
C ILE A 185 8.00 18.99 11.26
N VAL A 186 8.11 18.96 9.94
CA VAL A 186 9.37 19.21 9.20
C VAL A 186 9.39 20.55 8.48
N GLY A 187 8.26 21.26 8.43
CA GLY A 187 8.16 22.57 7.79
C GLY A 187 6.87 23.31 8.13
N GLY A 188 6.84 24.61 7.84
CA GLY A 188 5.65 25.46 8.01
C GLY A 188 5.38 25.99 9.42
N ASP A 189 6.15 25.55 10.42
CA ASP A 189 6.01 25.99 11.82
C ASP A 189 7.30 26.66 12.36
N THR A 190 7.74 27.74 11.71
CA THR A 190 8.97 28.46 12.05
C THR A 190 9.01 28.87 13.53
N ASP A 191 7.85 29.25 14.06
CA ASP A 191 7.69 29.75 15.41
C ASP A 191 7.46 28.64 16.46
N LYS A 192 7.39 27.36 16.06
CA LYS A 192 7.07 26.23 16.96
C LYS A 192 5.74 26.43 17.70
N VAL A 193 4.75 26.99 17.00
CA VAL A 193 3.39 27.19 17.50
C VAL A 193 2.71 25.85 17.76
N PHE A 194 2.99 24.86 16.92
CA PHE A 194 2.37 23.55 16.97
C PHE A 194 3.35 22.46 17.43
N SER A 195 2.79 21.33 17.83
CA SER A 195 3.54 20.10 18.10
C SER A 195 2.71 18.93 17.61
N VAL A 196 3.36 17.94 17.01
CA VAL A 196 2.72 16.66 16.69
C VAL A 196 3.26 15.60 17.65
N ASP A 197 2.36 14.83 18.24
CA ASP A 197 2.74 13.67 19.04
C ASP A 197 3.32 12.57 18.13
N ALA A 198 4.51 12.10 18.48
CA ALA A 198 5.28 11.21 17.62
C ALA A 198 4.62 9.84 17.41
N ASP A 199 3.79 9.37 18.35
CA ASP A 199 3.20 8.03 18.29
C ASP A 199 1.75 8.06 17.78
N THR A 200 1.01 9.12 18.09
CA THR A 200 -0.43 9.21 17.81
C THR A 200 -0.77 10.11 16.64
N GLY A 201 0.15 10.96 16.18
CA GLY A 201 -0.11 11.96 15.16
C GLY A 201 -0.97 13.14 15.65
N ASN A 202 -1.32 13.19 16.94
CA ASN A 202 -2.13 14.26 17.50
C ASN A 202 -1.41 15.61 17.38
N LEU A 203 -2.00 16.52 16.61
CA LEU A 203 -1.51 17.89 16.46
C LEU A 203 -2.05 18.77 17.59
N THR A 204 -1.18 19.44 18.33
CA THR A 204 -1.50 20.31 19.47
C THR A 204 -0.80 21.66 19.34
N MET A 205 -1.13 22.60 20.23
CA MET A 205 -0.54 23.94 20.25
C MET A 205 0.41 24.08 21.45
N ASN A 206 1.62 24.58 21.20
CA ASN A 206 2.57 25.00 22.23
C ASN A 206 2.28 26.41 22.75
N LYS A 207 1.82 27.30 21.85
CA LYS A 207 1.48 28.71 22.15
C LYS A 207 0.27 29.16 21.34
N ALA A 208 -0.36 30.25 21.80
CA ALA A 208 -1.44 30.89 21.07
C ALA A 208 -0.93 31.54 19.77
N VAL A 209 -1.78 31.58 18.75
CA VAL A 209 -1.49 32.26 17.48
C VAL A 209 -1.69 33.77 17.64
N THR A 210 -0.81 34.57 17.04
CA THR A 210 -0.85 36.05 17.14
C THR A 210 -1.10 36.77 15.81
N SER A 211 -1.13 36.05 14.68
CA SER A 211 -1.42 36.58 13.34
C SER A 211 -2.63 35.86 12.73
N PRO A 212 -3.48 36.54 11.93
CA PRO A 212 -4.56 35.87 11.19
C PRO A 212 -4.05 35.02 10.00
N ASP A 213 -2.75 35.03 9.70
CA ASP A 213 -2.19 34.27 8.59
C ASP A 213 -2.35 32.74 8.81
N PRO A 214 -2.76 31.99 7.78
CA PRO A 214 -2.86 30.54 7.89
C PRO A 214 -1.48 29.89 7.97
N PHE A 215 -1.39 28.76 8.66
CA PHE A 215 -0.20 27.92 8.66
C PHE A 215 -0.34 26.82 7.63
N LEU A 216 0.72 26.59 6.86
CA LEU A 216 0.83 25.44 5.96
C LEU A 216 1.94 24.52 6.48
N LEU A 217 1.57 23.61 7.39
CA LEU A 217 2.50 22.69 8.01
C LEU A 217 2.85 21.54 7.07
N GLN A 218 4.10 21.08 7.15
CA GLN A 218 4.54 19.83 6.54
C GLN A 218 4.77 18.82 7.66
N VAL A 219 3.91 17.80 7.70
CA VAL A 219 4.01 16.71 8.69
C VAL A 219 4.56 15.47 7.99
N MET A 220 5.65 14.94 8.54
CA MET A 220 6.31 13.73 8.06
C MET A 220 5.89 12.54 8.91
N ALA A 221 5.61 11.41 8.27
CA ALA A 221 5.51 10.10 8.89
C ALA A 221 6.66 9.24 8.38
N SER A 222 7.41 8.59 9.26
CA SER A 222 8.55 7.74 8.90
C SER A 222 8.60 6.47 9.73
N GLN A 223 9.12 5.38 9.15
CA GLN A 223 9.45 4.18 9.92
C GLN A 223 10.58 4.48 10.93
N VAL A 224 10.52 3.90 12.12
CA VAL A 224 11.53 4.10 13.18
C VAL A 224 12.87 3.46 12.82
N ASN A 225 12.85 2.28 12.18
CA ASN A 225 14.05 1.55 11.79
C ASN A 225 14.77 2.19 10.58
N ASN A 226 14.05 2.95 9.74
CA ASN A 226 14.58 3.56 8.53
C ASN A 226 13.89 4.89 8.20
N VAL A 227 14.50 6.00 8.61
CA VAL A 227 13.96 7.36 8.36
C VAL A 227 13.91 7.75 6.88
N GLN A 228 14.57 7.02 5.98
CA GLN A 228 14.46 7.25 4.53
C GLN A 228 13.14 6.71 3.97
N LYS A 229 12.43 5.88 4.74
CA LYS A 229 11.08 5.41 4.44
C LYS A 229 10.08 6.34 5.10
N TYR A 230 9.79 7.42 4.38
CA TYR A 230 8.91 8.48 4.86
C TYR A 230 7.95 8.95 3.79
N SER A 231 6.87 9.57 4.24
CA SER A 231 6.02 10.44 3.43
C SER A 231 5.77 11.75 4.17
N VAL A 232 5.35 12.77 3.42
CA VAL A 232 5.04 14.09 3.94
C VAL A 232 3.65 14.49 3.46
N VAL A 233 2.84 15.04 4.37
CA VAL A 233 1.52 15.60 4.07
C VAL A 233 1.43 17.05 4.49
N SER A 234 0.68 17.84 3.71
CA SER A 234 0.36 19.22 4.04
C SER A 234 -0.82 19.29 5.01
N VAL A 235 -0.68 20.09 6.07
CA VAL A 235 -1.75 20.40 7.02
C VAL A 235 -1.97 21.92 7.04
N GLU A 236 -3.10 22.37 6.48
CA GLU A 236 -3.48 23.78 6.48
C GLU A 236 -4.25 24.12 7.77
N ILE A 237 -3.69 24.97 8.62
CA ILE A 237 -4.38 25.48 9.82
C ILE A 237 -4.85 26.90 9.55
N LYS A 238 -6.17 27.06 9.46
CA LYS A 238 -6.80 28.36 9.29
C LYS A 238 -6.94 29.04 10.64
N VAL A 239 -6.42 30.26 10.74
CA VAL A 239 -6.58 31.09 11.92
C VAL A 239 -7.88 31.86 11.75
N ILE A 240 -8.80 31.68 12.69
CA ILE A 240 -10.06 32.40 12.71
C ILE A 240 -10.07 33.36 13.89
N ASN A 241 -10.73 34.50 13.72
CA ASN A 241 -11.06 35.33 14.86
C ASN A 241 -11.98 34.51 15.77
N LYS A 242 -11.77 34.68 17.07
CA LYS A 242 -12.71 34.17 18.05
C LYS A 242 -14.08 34.80 17.78
N SER A 243 -15.10 33.95 17.70
CA SER A 243 -16.48 34.38 17.78
C SER A 243 -16.82 34.50 19.26
N ASP A 244 -17.11 35.72 19.70
CA ASP A 244 -17.51 36.01 21.08
C ASP A 244 -19.02 35.82 21.27
N SER A 245 -19.80 35.71 20.18
CA SER A 245 -21.25 35.68 20.17
C SER A 245 -21.80 34.59 19.24
N ALA A 246 -22.76 33.79 19.70
CA ALA A 246 -23.44 32.82 18.83
C ALA A 246 -24.54 33.51 18.00
N PRO A 247 -24.79 33.07 16.75
CA PRO A 247 -25.83 33.67 15.92
C PRO A 247 -27.22 33.43 16.54
N TYR A 248 -28.09 34.43 16.44
CA TYR A 248 -29.45 34.39 16.99
C TYR A 248 -30.48 34.94 16.00
N PHE A 249 -31.71 34.43 16.05
CA PHE A 249 -32.81 34.99 15.27
C PHE A 249 -33.29 36.31 15.87
N LYS A 250 -33.49 37.33 15.03
CA LYS A 250 -33.98 38.64 15.49
C LYS A 250 -35.33 38.56 16.21
N ASN A 251 -36.21 37.66 15.76
CA ASN A 251 -37.51 37.40 16.38
C ASN A 251 -37.64 35.96 16.85
N LYS A 252 -38.40 35.76 17.93
CA LYS A 252 -38.74 34.42 18.45
C LYS A 252 -39.82 33.70 17.63
N ILE A 253 -40.67 34.45 16.93
CA ILE A 253 -41.80 33.93 16.16
C ILE A 253 -41.86 34.69 14.83
N TYR A 254 -41.89 33.96 13.72
CA TYR A 254 -42.13 34.49 12.38
C TYR A 254 -43.48 33.96 11.88
N LYS A 255 -44.34 34.85 11.39
CA LYS A 255 -45.68 34.50 10.90
C LYS A 255 -45.73 34.64 9.38
N GLY A 256 -46.12 33.57 8.71
CA GLY A 256 -46.32 33.55 7.27
C GLY A 256 -47.65 32.93 6.88
N THR A 257 -48.05 33.17 5.64
CA THR A 257 -49.29 32.66 5.05
C THR A 257 -49.00 31.94 3.73
N VAL A 258 -49.85 30.96 3.42
CA VAL A 258 -49.80 30.17 2.18
C VAL A 258 -51.22 29.92 1.69
N SER A 259 -51.41 29.85 0.38
CA SER A 259 -52.70 29.53 -0.22
C SER A 259 -52.84 28.03 -0.45
N VAL A 260 -54.06 27.52 -0.30
CA VAL A 260 -54.38 26.12 -0.62
C VAL A 260 -54.15 25.85 -2.11
N GLY A 261 -53.57 24.69 -2.44
CA GLY A 261 -53.30 24.27 -3.82
C GLY A 261 -51.93 24.67 -4.38
N LEU A 262 -51.06 25.29 -3.57
CA LEU A 262 -49.69 25.58 -3.98
C LEU A 262 -48.84 24.29 -4.10
N ALA A 263 -47.96 24.26 -5.10
CA ALA A 263 -47.02 23.16 -5.31
C ALA A 263 -45.90 23.15 -4.24
N PRO A 264 -45.31 21.99 -3.92
CA PRO A 264 -44.12 21.91 -3.08
C PRO A 264 -42.99 22.83 -3.57
N GLY A 265 -42.32 23.51 -2.64
CA GLY A 265 -41.28 24.50 -2.95
C GLY A 265 -41.78 25.93 -3.19
N SER A 266 -43.10 26.17 -3.12
CA SER A 266 -43.66 27.53 -3.18
C SER A 266 -43.24 28.36 -1.96
N PHE A 267 -43.08 29.68 -2.16
CA PHE A 267 -42.73 30.60 -1.07
C PHE A 267 -43.84 30.73 -0.02
N VAL A 268 -43.44 30.84 1.25
CA VAL A 268 -44.29 31.33 2.33
C VAL A 268 -44.26 32.86 2.28
N LEU A 269 -45.42 33.52 2.32
CA LEU A 269 -45.53 34.98 2.24
C LEU A 269 -45.68 35.59 3.63
N GLU A 270 -45.25 36.83 3.83
CA GLU A 270 -45.41 37.55 5.10
C GLU A 270 -46.89 37.68 5.47
N ALA A 271 -47.23 37.45 6.74
CA ALA A 271 -48.63 37.48 7.18
C ALA A 271 -49.27 38.88 7.05
N ASP A 272 -48.49 39.94 7.30
CA ASP A 272 -48.95 41.32 7.25
C ASP A 272 -48.84 41.94 5.84
N VAL A 273 -48.02 41.34 4.97
CA VAL A 273 -47.77 41.80 3.59
C VAL A 273 -47.70 40.58 2.66
N PRO A 274 -48.85 40.00 2.26
CA PRO A 274 -48.91 38.74 1.51
C PRO A 274 -48.46 38.86 0.03
N SER A 275 -47.71 39.91 -0.32
CA SER A 275 -47.04 40.08 -1.61
C SER A 275 -45.53 39.87 -1.53
N LYS A 276 -44.97 39.65 -0.32
CA LYS A 276 -43.54 39.45 -0.09
C LYS A 276 -43.24 38.08 0.53
N PRO A 277 -42.19 37.38 0.09
CA PRO A 277 -41.71 36.18 0.77
C PRO A 277 -41.32 36.49 2.21
N LEU A 278 -41.71 35.61 3.14
CA LEU A 278 -41.29 35.68 4.53
C LEU A 278 -39.78 35.48 4.63
N MET A 279 -39.06 36.53 5.03
CA MET A 279 -37.63 36.46 5.29
C MET A 279 -37.34 36.21 6.77
N ILE A 280 -36.55 35.18 7.04
CA ILE A 280 -36.03 34.90 8.39
C ILE A 280 -34.56 35.32 8.39
N THR A 281 -34.20 36.21 9.30
CA THR A 281 -32.81 36.69 9.45
C THR A 281 -32.24 36.24 10.79
N ALA A 282 -31.01 35.73 10.74
CA ALA A 282 -30.16 35.59 11.91
C ALA A 282 -29.22 36.79 11.97
N ALA A 283 -28.91 37.25 13.16
CA ALA A 283 -27.89 38.25 13.45
C ALA A 283 -26.78 37.60 14.27
N ASP A 284 -25.60 38.19 14.21
CA ASP A 284 -24.44 37.78 15.01
C ASP A 284 -23.71 39.06 15.42
N ASP A 285 -23.58 39.26 16.74
CA ASP A 285 -23.02 40.50 17.29
C ASP A 285 -21.52 40.65 16.96
N ASP A 286 -20.85 39.58 16.52
CA ASP A 286 -19.45 39.62 16.08
C ASP A 286 -19.29 40.23 14.68
N PHE A 287 -20.40 40.38 13.93
CA PHE A 287 -20.43 40.93 12.57
C PHE A 287 -21.37 42.13 12.53
N THR A 288 -20.89 43.29 12.97
CA THR A 288 -21.65 44.53 12.82
C THR A 288 -21.79 44.86 11.33
N ASP A 289 -23.02 44.91 10.82
CA ASP A 289 -23.33 45.38 9.47
C ASP A 289 -22.69 46.77 9.26
N VAL A 290 -21.63 46.83 8.44
CA VAL A 290 -21.02 48.07 7.94
C VAL A 290 -21.80 48.56 6.72
#